data_AF-A0A527Y3M0-F1
#
_entry.id   AF-A0A527Y3M0-F1
#
_cell.length_a   1.000
_cell.length_b   1.000
_cell.length_c   1.000
_cell.angle_alpha   90.00
_cell.angle_beta   90.00
_cell.angle_gamma   90.00
#
_symmetry.space_group_name_H-M   'P 1'
#
loop_
_entity.id
_entity.type
_entity.pdbx_description
1 polymer ?
#
loop_
_entity_poly.entity_id
_entity_poly.type
_entity_poly.pdbx_seq_one_letter_code
_entity_poly.pdbx_strand_id
1 'polypeptide(L)' 'QGISQQGVLESHPLLVRSIVELSLCADQIVVLADSRKLSIHARNVALPLSRIGTLVTDDGLSDADARMLE' A
#
# COMPACT_ATOMS: atom_id res chain seq x y z
N GLN A 1 7.44 -0.61 -5.98
CA GLN A 1 6.25 -0.57 -5.13
C GLN A 1 6.61 -0.71 -3.66
N GLY A 2 6.13 0.21 -2.81
CA GLY A 2 6.31 0.20 -1.36
C GLY A 2 4.99 0.48 -0.63
N ILE A 3 5.00 0.46 0.69
CA ILE A 3 3.85 0.85 1.54
C ILE A 3 4.36 1.79 2.63
N SER A 4 3.62 2.86 2.91
CA SER A 4 3.90 3.80 4.01
C SER A 4 2.59 4.25 4.68
N GLN A 5 2.68 5.15 5.66
CA GLN A 5 1.52 5.85 6.24
C GLN A 5 0.64 6.53 5.19
N GLN A 6 1.22 6.92 4.05
CA GLN A 6 0.46 7.56 2.98
C GLN A 6 -0.32 6.54 2.14
N GLY A 7 0.02 5.25 2.22
CA GLY A 7 -0.62 4.15 1.49
C GLY A 7 0.34 3.37 0.59
N VAL A 8 -0.19 2.80 -0.50
CA VAL A 8 0.60 2.09 -1.50
C VAL A 8 1.36 3.08 -2.36
N LEU A 9 2.67 2.89 -2.48
CA LEU A 9 3.56 3.74 -3.25
C LEU A 9 4.00 3.04 -4.55
N GLU A 10 3.99 3.76 -5.68
CA GLU A 10 4.44 3.23 -6.96
C GLU A 10 5.20 4.29 -7.78
N SER A 11 6.26 3.85 -8.46
CA SER A 11 7.13 4.72 -9.26
C SER A 11 6.65 4.85 -10.70
N HIS A 12 5.95 3.86 -11.24
CA HIS A 12 5.47 3.87 -12.61
C HIS A 12 4.14 4.63 -12.74
N PRO A 13 4.10 5.75 -13.50
CA PRO A 13 2.91 6.61 -13.57
C PRO A 13 1.70 5.92 -14.22
N LEU A 14 1.93 4.99 -15.16
CA LEU A 14 0.84 4.22 -15.77
C LEU A 14 0.19 3.24 -14.78
N LEU A 15 0.99 2.62 -13.91
CA LEU A 15 0.47 1.72 -12.87
C LEU A 15 -0.32 2.49 -11.82
N VAL A 16 0.16 3.68 -11.42
CA VAL A 16 -0.58 4.58 -10.53
C VAL A 16 -1.97 4.86 -11.09
N ARG A 17 -2.05 5.23 -12.39
CA ARG A 17 -3.34 5.49 -13.05
C ARG A 17 -4.26 4.28 -13.05
N SER A 18 -3.76 3.10 -13.45
CA SER A 18 -4.56 1.87 -13.47
C SER A 18 -5.08 1.50 -12.08
N ILE A 19 -4.25 1.63 -11.04
CA ILE A 19 -4.65 1.35 -9.65
C ILE A 19 -5.76 2.30 -9.21
N VAL A 20 -5.64 3.60 -9.51
CA VAL A 20 -6.68 4.58 -9.19
C VAL A 20 -7.98 4.23 -9.90
N GLU A 21 -7.96 3.98 -11.21
CA GLU A 21 -9.15 3.64 -11.99
C GLU A 21 -9.84 2.37 -11.47
N LEU A 22 -9.08 1.31 -11.18
CA LEU A 22 -9.62 0.07 -10.62
C LEU A 22 -10.17 0.25 -9.20
N SER A 23 -9.52 1.08 -8.38
CA SER A 23 -9.95 1.34 -7.00
C SER A 23 -11.32 2.00 -6.92
N LEU A 24 -11.72 2.76 -7.95
CA LEU A 24 -13.03 3.41 -8.00
C LEU A 24 -14.17 2.42 -8.24
N CYS A 25 -13.86 1.27 -8.83
CA CYS A 25 -14.81 0.21 -9.15
C CYS A 25 -14.85 -0.91 -8.09
N ALA A 26 -13.97 -0.86 -7.09
CA ALA A 26 -13.83 -1.91 -6.09
C ALA A 26 -14.49 -1.50 -4.77
N ASP A 27 -15.43 -2.32 -4.29
CA ASP A 27 -16.02 -2.16 -2.95
C ASP A 27 -15.00 -2.43 -1.84
N GLN A 28 -14.09 -3.39 -2.06
CA GLN A 28 -13.06 -3.76 -1.11
C GLN A 28 -11.70 -3.88 -1.78
N ILE A 29 -10.67 -3.38 -1.10
CA ILE A 29 -9.28 -3.49 -1.54
C ILE A 29 -8.49 -4.25 -0.48
N VAL A 30 -7.89 -5.36 -0.91
CA VAL A 30 -6.97 -6.17 -0.11
C VAL A 30 -5.58 -6.05 -0.71
N VAL A 31 -4.61 -5.62 0.08
CA VAL A 31 -3.22 -5.50 -0.35
C VAL A 31 -2.42 -6.67 0.21
N LEU A 32 -1.66 -7.34 -0.64
CA LEU A 32 -0.73 -8.39 -0.25
C LEU A 32 0.70 -7.87 -0.43
N ALA A 33 1.44 -7.75 0.67
CA ALA A 33 2.79 -7.20 0.66
C ALA A 33 3.64 -7.80 1.78
N ASP A 34 4.84 -8.27 1.41
CA ASP A 34 5.85 -8.65 2.40
C ASP A 34 6.28 -7.45 3.26
N SER A 35 6.73 -7.73 4.48
CA SER A 35 7.08 -6.70 5.46
C SER A 35 8.20 -5.76 4.97
N ARG A 36 9.10 -6.26 4.13
CA ARG A 36 10.21 -5.47 3.56
C ARG A 36 9.72 -4.34 2.67
N LYS A 37 8.50 -4.40 2.14
CA LYS A 37 7.89 -3.31 1.36
C LYS A 37 7.53 -2.08 2.20
N LEU A 38 7.45 -2.20 3.53
CA LEU A 38 7.16 -1.06 4.42
C LEU A 38 8.36 -0.12 4.61
N SER A 39 9.57 -0.60 4.33
CA SER A 39 10.79 0.21 4.37
C SER A 39 11.11 0.92 3.04
N ILE A 40 10.30 0.72 2.00
CA ILE A 40 10.56 1.25 0.65
C ILE A 40 10.00 2.66 0.49
N HIS A 41 10.90 3.59 0.18
CA HIS A 41 10.56 4.98 -0.11
C HIS A 41 10.36 5.17 -1.62
N ALA A 42 9.13 5.04 -2.11
CA ALA A 42 8.76 5.36 -3.49
C ALA A 42 8.09 6.75 -3.60
N ARG A 43 8.10 7.34 -4.81
CA ARG A 43 7.83 8.78 -5.00
C ARG A 43 6.34 9.16 -5.07
N ASN A 44 5.47 8.28 -5.58
CA ASN A 44 4.06 8.62 -5.78
C ASN A 44 3.16 7.68 -4.98
N VAL A 45 2.11 8.25 -4.38
CA VAL A 45 1.04 7.49 -3.74
C VAL A 45 0.09 7.00 -4.83
N ALA A 46 -0.02 5.68 -4.98
CA ALA A 46 -0.93 5.03 -5.91
C ALA A 46 -2.32 4.80 -5.31
N LEU A 47 -2.39 4.47 -4.03
CA LEU A 47 -3.63 4.21 -3.31
C LEU A 47 -3.45 4.67 -1.85
N PRO A 48 -4.32 5.55 -1.32
CA PRO A 48 -4.22 5.98 0.08
C PRO A 48 -4.52 4.82 1.03
N LEU A 49 -3.87 4.81 2.21
CA LEU A 49 -4.05 3.78 3.23
C LEU A 49 -5.52 3.62 3.65
N SER A 50 -6.28 4.73 3.70
CA SER A 50 -7.70 4.77 4.02
C SER A 50 -8.62 3.99 3.06
N ARG A 51 -8.15 3.67 1.85
CA ARG A 51 -8.90 2.83 0.89
C ARG A 51 -8.57 1.35 1.01
N ILE A 52 -7.56 0.98 1.78
CA ILE A 52 -7.16 -0.41 2.01
C ILE A 52 -8.01 -0.97 3.14
N GLY A 53 -8.85 -1.96 2.84
CA GLY A 53 -9.67 -2.63 3.86
C GLY A 53 -8.91 -3.72 4.61
N THR A 54 -7.88 -4.30 3.98
CA THR A 54 -7.08 -5.37 4.59
C THR A 54 -5.67 -5.36 4.01
N LEU A 55 -4.66 -5.43 4.87
CA LEU A 55 -3.27 -5.65 4.50
C LEU A 55 -2.85 -7.04 4.99
N VAL A 56 -2.44 -7.89 4.07
CA VAL A 56 -1.88 -9.22 4.35
C VAL A 56 -0.38 -9.14 4.18
N THR A 57 0.34 -9.46 5.24
CA THR A 57 1.80 -9.45 5.28
C THR A 57 2.36 -10.75 5.86
N ASP A 58 3.66 -10.94 5.75
CA ASP A 58 4.37 -12.07 6.38
C ASP A 58 4.58 -11.84 7.89
N ASP A 59 5.23 -12.79 8.54
CA ASP A 59 5.55 -12.76 9.98
C ASP A 59 6.68 -11.77 10.34
N GLY A 60 7.26 -11.06 9.36
CA GLY A 60 8.34 -10.09 9.54
C GLY A 60 7.89 -8.67 9.86
N LEU A 61 6.60 -8.43 10.12
CA LEU A 61 6.09 -7.10 10.47
C LEU A 61 6.68 -6.62 11.81
N SER A 62 7.37 -5.49 11.79
CA SER A 62 7.91 -4.88 13.02
C SER A 62 6.83 -4.12 13.80
N ASP A 63 6.99 -3.97 15.12
CA ASP A 63 6.08 -3.17 15.96
C ASP A 63 6.00 -1.70 15.50
N ALA A 64 7.09 -1.17 14.94
CA ALA A 64 7.12 0.19 14.42
C ALA A 64 6.26 0.31 13.15
N ASP A 65 6.36 -0.68 12.26
CA ASP A 65 5.55 -0.77 11.05
C ASP A 65 4.08 -1.08 11.36
N ALA A 66 3.80 -1.86 12.41
CA ALA A 66 2.44 -2.09 12.88
C ALA A 66 1.80 -0.79 13.38
N ARG A 67 2.49 -0.03 14.25
CA ARG A 67 2.03 1.30 14.70
C ARG A 67 1.91 2.33 13.58
N MET A 68 2.64 2.12 12.48
CA MET A 68 2.53 2.97 11.29
C MET A 68 1.17 2.77 10.58
N LEU A 69 0.59 1.58 10.69
CA LEU A 69 -0.63 1.16 9.99
C LEU A 69 -1.91 1.38 10.82
N GLU A 70 -1.78 1.60 12.13
CA GLU A 70 -2.87 1.99 13.05
C GLU A 70 -3.24 3.47 12.91
#